data_AF-J1H1V7-F1
#
_entry.id   AF-J1H1V7-F1
#
_cell.length_a   1.000
_cell.length_b   1.000
_cell.length_c   1.000
_cell.angle_alpha   90.00
_cell.angle_beta   90.00
_cell.angle_gamma   90.00
#
_symmetry.space_group_name_H-M   'P 1'
#
loop_
_entity.id
_entity.type
_entity.pdbx_description
1 polymer ?
#
loop_
_entity_poly.entity_id
_entity_poly.type
_entity_poly.pdbx_seq_one_letter_code
_entity_poly.pdbx_strand_id
1 'polypeptide(L)'
;MQFNFDVFSALATKAYQAADSPSYSLGEVISVFEYYFRKYEETFGKPHPHIRQEQIQRMIEDMPFVTGEYGNPIDIEPEDYFPMIDRHFQTQYRCDYNINHFFSGDIRLYRYYEMM
;
A
#
# COMPACT_ATOMS: atom_id res chain seq x y z
N MET A 1 6.54 6.70 17.37
CA MET A 1 6.00 5.65 16.50
C MET A 1 5.75 4.42 17.36
N GLN A 2 4.50 4.04 17.53
CA GLN A 2 4.04 2.82 18.21
C GLN A 2 4.08 1.62 17.27
N PHE A 3 4.00 1.87 15.96
CA PHE A 3 4.22 0.85 14.94
C PHE A 3 5.63 0.26 15.07
N ASN A 4 5.69 -1.07 15.21
CA ASN A 4 6.94 -1.81 15.31
C ASN A 4 7.43 -2.18 13.90
N PHE A 5 8.30 -1.34 13.36
CA PHE A 5 8.85 -1.51 12.02
C PHE A 5 9.66 -2.79 11.87
N ASP A 6 10.45 -3.19 12.86
CA ASP A 6 11.27 -4.41 12.78
C ASP A 6 10.40 -5.66 12.62
N VAL A 7 9.31 -5.74 13.38
CA VAL A 7 8.34 -6.85 13.29
C VAL A 7 7.65 -6.85 11.94
N PHE A 8 7.22 -5.68 11.45
CA PHE A 8 6.59 -5.58 10.15
C PHE A 8 7.56 -5.93 9.01
N SER A 9 8.79 -5.42 9.04
CA SER A 9 9.81 -5.66 8.03
C SER A 9 10.13 -7.16 7.92
N ALA A 10 10.21 -7.87 9.04
CA ALA A 10 10.37 -9.32 9.05
C ALA A 10 9.16 -10.05 8.42
N LEU A 11 7.94 -9.58 8.67
CA LEU A 11 6.72 -10.14 8.07
C LEU A 11 6.64 -9.86 6.56
N ALA A 12 6.94 -8.62 6.14
CA ALA A 12 6.96 -8.20 4.75
C ALA A 12 8.04 -8.96 3.96
N THR A 13 9.21 -9.18 4.55
CA THR A 13 10.28 -10.00 3.96
C THR A 13 9.82 -11.43 3.69
N LYS A 14 9.11 -12.05 4.65
CA LYS A 14 8.55 -13.39 4.46
C LYS A 14 7.47 -13.42 3.38
N ALA A 15 6.60 -12.43 3.35
CA ALA A 15 5.56 -12.31 2.33
C ALA A 15 6.16 -12.12 0.93
N TYR A 16 7.19 -11.27 0.80
CA TYR A 16 7.91 -11.04 -0.44
C TYR A 16 8.60 -12.30 -0.97
N GLN A 17 9.25 -13.07 -0.09
CA GLN A 17 9.87 -14.35 -0.46
C GLN A 17 8.86 -15.43 -0.87
N ALA A 18 7.60 -15.30 -0.44
CA ALA A 18 6.52 -16.21 -0.78
C ALA A 18 5.76 -15.78 -2.04
N ALA A 19 5.93 -14.55 -2.52
CA ALA A 19 5.31 -14.05 -3.75
C ALA A 19 5.96 -14.73 -4.97
N ASP A 20 5.12 -15.11 -5.95
CA ASP A 20 5.58 -15.91 -7.09
C ASP A 20 6.61 -15.18 -7.96
N SER A 21 6.43 -13.87 -8.17
CA SER A 21 7.32 -13.02 -8.97
C SER A 21 7.08 -11.53 -8.67
N PRO A 22 7.63 -10.98 -7.57
CA PRO A 22 7.47 -9.57 -7.24
C PRO A 22 8.16 -8.69 -8.28
N SER A 23 7.45 -7.71 -8.86
CA SER A 23 8.01 -6.78 -9.84
C SER A 23 8.90 -5.71 -9.20
N TYR A 24 8.59 -5.32 -7.96
CA TYR A 24 9.39 -4.38 -7.18
C TYR A 24 10.45 -5.10 -6.37
N SER A 25 11.52 -4.40 -6.00
CA SER A 25 12.48 -4.88 -5.02
C SER A 25 11.87 -4.91 -3.61
N LEU A 26 12.45 -5.74 -2.73
CA LEU A 26 12.05 -5.78 -1.32
C LEU A 26 12.16 -4.40 -0.64
N GLY A 27 13.18 -3.61 -1.01
CA GLY A 27 13.38 -2.27 -0.45
C GLY A 27 12.25 -1.30 -0.82
N GLU A 28 11.83 -1.32 -2.08
CA GLU A 28 10.70 -0.51 -2.58
C GLU A 28 9.38 -0.91 -1.91
N VAL A 29 9.13 -2.23 -1.83
CA VAL A 29 7.95 -2.78 -1.13
C VAL A 29 7.89 -2.29 0.31
N ILE A 30 8.97 -2.49 1.07
CA ILE A 30 9.05 -2.08 2.48
C ILE A 30 8.84 -0.56 2.60
N SER A 31 9.46 0.23 1.71
CA SER A 31 9.37 1.70 1.75
C SER A 31 7.94 2.21 1.57
N VAL A 32 7.17 1.63 0.63
CA VAL A 32 5.77 2.00 0.41
C VAL A 32 4.90 1.63 1.61
N PHE A 33 5.05 0.41 2.14
CA PHE A 33 4.28 -0.03 3.31
C PHE A 33 4.60 0.80 4.55
N GLU A 34 5.88 1.07 4.80
CA GLU A 34 6.33 1.92 5.91
C GLU A 34 5.71 3.32 5.81
N TYR A 35 5.74 3.90 4.61
CA TYR A 35 5.14 5.21 4.37
C TYR A 35 3.65 5.23 4.72
N TYR A 36 2.91 4.21 4.29
CA TYR A 36 1.49 4.07 4.58
C TYR A 36 1.23 3.99 6.10
N PHE A 37 1.94 3.12 6.82
CA PHE A 37 1.71 2.96 8.27
C PHE A 37 2.12 4.18 9.07
N ARG A 38 3.18 4.87 8.65
CA ARG A 38 3.58 6.15 9.25
C ARG A 38 2.47 7.19 9.07
N LYS A 39 1.93 7.35 7.86
CA LYS A 39 0.82 8.28 7.58
C LYS A 39 -0.44 7.94 8.35
N TYR A 40 -0.75 6.65 8.49
CA TYR A 40 -1.85 6.19 9.33
C TYR A 40 -1.65 6.59 10.79
N GLU A 41 -0.47 6.32 11.37
CA GLU A 41 -0.19 6.64 12.76
C GLU A 41 -0.18 8.16 13.01
N GLU A 42 0.36 8.95 12.09
CA GLU A 42 0.31 10.41 12.13
C GLU A 42 -1.13 10.94 12.12
N THR A 43 -2.00 10.32 11.32
CA THR A 43 -3.40 10.75 11.17
C THR A 43 -4.28 10.37 12.37
N PHE A 44 -4.08 9.18 12.94
CA PHE A 44 -4.99 8.61 13.96
C PHE A 44 -4.39 8.51 15.36
N GLY A 45 -3.09 8.79 15.54
CA GLY A 45 -2.38 8.70 16.81
C GLY A 45 -2.26 7.28 17.37
N LYS A 46 -2.48 6.25 16.54
CA LYS A 46 -2.46 4.83 16.91
C LYS A 46 -1.90 3.98 15.75
N PRO A 47 -1.29 2.82 16.04
CA PRO A 47 -0.76 1.97 14.99
C PRO A 47 -1.88 1.41 14.10
N HIS A 48 -1.54 1.15 12.84
CA HIS A 48 -2.44 0.47 11.90
C HIS A 48 -2.86 -0.92 12.45
N PRO A 49 -4.10 -1.38 12.20
CA PRO A 49 -4.54 -2.73 12.55
C PRO A 49 -3.58 -3.82 12.03
N HIS A 50 -3.56 -4.97 12.70
CA HIS A 50 -2.72 -6.08 12.27
C HIS A 50 -3.11 -6.59 10.86
N ILE A 51 -2.09 -6.97 10.08
CA ILE A 51 -2.24 -7.52 8.72
C ILE A 51 -1.55 -8.87 8.67
N ARG A 52 -2.18 -9.83 8.02
CA ARG A 52 -1.66 -11.18 7.86
C ARG A 52 -0.65 -11.26 6.70
N GLN A 53 0.25 -12.23 6.77
CA GLN A 53 1.27 -12.44 5.74
C GLN A 53 0.66 -12.60 4.34
N GLU A 54 -0.43 -13.35 4.22
CA GLU A 54 -1.08 -13.65 2.94
C GLU A 54 -1.72 -12.39 2.32
N GLN A 55 -2.13 -11.44 3.16
CA GLN A 55 -2.64 -10.15 2.68
C GLN A 55 -1.50 -9.31 2.12
N ILE A 56 -0.36 -9.27 2.81
CA ILE A 56 0.84 -8.56 2.33
C ILE A 56 1.34 -9.16 1.02
N GLN A 57 1.39 -10.50 0.93
CA GLN A 57 1.80 -11.17 -0.30
C GLN A 57 0.95 -10.75 -1.50
N ARG A 58 -0.38 -10.80 -1.36
CA ARG A 58 -1.30 -10.37 -2.43
C ARG A 58 -1.09 -8.90 -2.80
N MET A 59 -0.91 -8.03 -1.81
CA MET A 59 -0.62 -6.62 -2.08
C MET A 59 0.67 -6.44 -2.85
N ILE A 60 1.74 -7.20 -2.54
CA ILE A 60 3.01 -7.15 -3.29
C ILE A 60 2.81 -7.55 -4.75
N GLU A 61 1.96 -8.54 -5.01
CA GLU A 61 1.60 -8.98 -6.37
C GLU A 61 0.72 -7.95 -7.10
N ASP A 62 -0.16 -7.25 -6.38
CA ASP A 62 -1.08 -6.24 -6.91
C ASP A 62 -0.45 -4.84 -7.02
N MET A 63 0.70 -4.60 -6.38
CA MET A 63 1.39 -3.31 -6.33
C MET A 63 1.72 -2.70 -7.69
N PRO A 64 2.23 -3.45 -8.68
CA PRO A 64 2.78 -2.89 -9.92
C PRO A 64 1.74 -2.27 -10.87
N PHE A 65 0.45 -2.52 -10.65
CA PHE A 65 -0.58 -2.02 -11.54
C PHE A 65 -1.91 -1.75 -10.83
N VAL A 66 -2.73 -0.93 -11.48
CA VAL A 66 -4.16 -0.80 -11.21
C VAL A 66 -4.95 -1.13 -12.47
N THR A 67 -6.19 -1.58 -12.29
CA THR A 67 -7.10 -1.81 -13.42
C THR A 67 -7.78 -0.49 -13.77
N GLY A 68 -7.55 0.03 -14.98
CA GLY A 68 -8.19 1.24 -15.50
C GLY A 68 -9.68 1.04 -15.81
N GLU A 69 -10.37 2.13 -16.16
CA GLU A 69 -11.84 2.14 -16.39
C GLU A 69 -12.29 1.16 -17.48
N TYR A 70 -11.42 0.86 -18.46
CA TYR A 70 -11.70 -0.08 -19.54
C TYR A 70 -11.09 -1.46 -19.34
N GLY A 71 -10.63 -1.77 -18.11
CA GLY A 71 -9.99 -3.05 -17.78
C GLY A 71 -8.53 -3.17 -18.24
N ASN A 72 -7.95 -2.11 -18.80
CA ASN A 72 -6.53 -2.09 -19.16
C ASN A 72 -5.67 -1.91 -17.88
N PRO A 73 -4.56 -2.64 -17.74
CA PRO A 73 -3.61 -2.36 -16.67
C PRO A 73 -2.99 -0.99 -16.89
N ILE A 74 -2.81 -0.26 -15.80
CA ILE A 74 -2.02 0.97 -15.73
C ILE A 74 -0.86 0.66 -14.79
N ASP A 75 0.35 0.74 -15.31
CA ASP A 75 1.56 0.51 -14.53
C ASP A 75 1.73 1.64 -13.51
N ILE A 76 2.06 1.24 -12.29
CA ILE A 76 2.37 2.12 -11.18
C ILE A 76 3.85 1.96 -10.90
N GLU A 77 4.58 3.04 -10.71
CA GLU A 77 5.95 2.98 -10.21
C GLU A 77 5.95 3.01 -8.67
N PRO A 78 6.98 2.46 -8.00
CA PRO A 78 7.08 2.55 -6.53
C PRO A 78 6.97 3.98 -6.00
N GLU A 79 7.51 4.96 -6.73
CA GLU A 79 7.52 6.37 -6.35
C GLU A 79 6.13 7.02 -6.42
N ASP A 80 5.24 6.52 -7.29
CA ASP A 80 3.87 7.03 -7.43
C ASP A 80 3.04 6.79 -6.16
N TYR A 81 3.37 5.76 -5.38
CA TYR A 81 2.65 5.44 -4.16
C TYR A 81 2.72 6.57 -3.12
N PHE A 82 3.83 7.31 -3.02
CA PHE A 82 3.97 8.34 -1.99
C PHE A 82 2.92 9.47 -2.12
N PRO A 83 2.78 10.14 -3.28
CA PRO A 83 1.71 11.12 -3.47
C PRO A 83 0.31 10.49 -3.45
N MET A 84 0.13 9.26 -3.95
CA MET A 84 -1.16 8.57 -3.86
C MET A 84 -1.61 8.36 -2.42
N ILE A 85 -0.68 7.94 -1.54
CA ILE A 85 -0.93 7.74 -0.12
C ILE A 85 -1.25 9.08 0.56
N ASP A 86 -0.48 10.13 0.26
CA ASP A 86 -0.78 11.46 0.81
C ASP A 86 -2.18 11.93 0.42
N ARG A 87 -2.59 11.74 -0.83
CA ARG A 87 -3.94 12.05 -1.29
C ARG A 87 -4.99 11.18 -0.62
N HIS A 88 -4.71 9.89 -0.43
CA HIS A 88 -5.62 8.97 0.25
C HIS A 88 -5.96 9.46 1.67
N PHE A 89 -4.97 9.88 2.45
CA PHE A 89 -5.18 10.40 3.82
C PHE A 89 -5.72 11.83 3.89
N GLN A 90 -5.56 12.63 2.83
CA GLN A 90 -6.13 14.00 2.76
C GLN A 90 -7.60 14.03 2.36
N THR A 91 -8.06 13.05 1.57
CA THR A 91 -9.43 13.03 1.06
C THR A 91 -10.42 12.61 2.14
N GLN A 92 -11.43 13.44 2.38
CA GLN A 92 -12.50 13.11 3.32
C GLN A 92 -13.59 12.27 2.65
N TYR A 93 -13.48 10.95 2.77
CA TYR A 93 -14.53 10.02 2.37
C TYR A 93 -14.74 8.94 3.44
N ARG A 94 -15.85 8.21 3.34
CA ARG A 94 -16.19 7.16 4.29
C ARG A 94 -15.31 5.93 4.07
N CYS A 95 -14.15 5.93 4.71
CA CYS A 95 -13.16 4.86 4.69
C CYS A 95 -12.58 4.67 6.11
N ASP A 96 -12.14 3.46 6.40
CA ASP A 96 -11.45 3.11 7.65
C ASP A 96 -9.93 3.28 7.55
N TYR A 97 -9.43 3.67 6.38
CA TYR A 97 -8.01 3.88 6.04
C TYR A 97 -7.17 2.64 6.35
N ASN A 98 -7.80 1.46 6.31
CA ASN A 98 -7.07 0.21 6.38
C ASN A 98 -6.34 0.03 5.04
N ILE A 99 -5.08 -0.37 5.07
CA ILE A 99 -4.32 -0.57 3.83
C ILE A 99 -4.92 -1.67 2.95
N ASN A 100 -5.63 -2.65 3.52
CA ASN A 100 -6.42 -3.60 2.73
C ASN A 100 -7.50 -2.91 1.90
N HIS A 101 -8.06 -1.83 2.43
CA HIS A 101 -9.02 -1.01 1.70
C HIS A 101 -8.32 -0.21 0.60
N PHE A 102 -7.15 0.37 0.90
CA PHE A 102 -6.35 1.08 -0.11
C PHE A 102 -6.00 0.18 -1.30
N PHE A 103 -5.60 -1.07 -1.06
CA PHE A 103 -5.31 -2.04 -2.11
C PHE A 103 -6.55 -2.73 -2.72
N SER A 104 -7.76 -2.48 -2.20
CA SER A 104 -8.98 -3.05 -2.74
C SER A 104 -9.80 -2.05 -3.56
N GLY A 105 -10.53 -2.57 -4.55
CA GLY A 105 -11.36 -1.75 -5.44
C GLY A 105 -10.55 -0.69 -6.19
N ASP A 106 -11.18 0.47 -6.39
CA ASP A 106 -10.67 1.51 -7.29
C ASP A 106 -9.93 2.65 -6.57
N ILE A 107 -9.62 2.50 -5.27
CA ILE A 107 -9.02 3.60 -4.50
C ILE A 107 -7.69 4.04 -5.12
N ARG A 108 -6.80 3.09 -5.40
CA ARG A 108 -5.51 3.37 -6.07
C ARG A 108 -5.73 4.01 -7.45
N LEU A 109 -6.70 3.52 -8.23
CA LEU A 109 -7.02 4.11 -9.54
C LEU A 109 -7.43 5.59 -9.41
N TYR A 110 -8.35 5.90 -8.50
CA TYR A 110 -8.79 7.27 -8.28
C TYR A 110 -7.66 8.16 -7.75
N ARG A 111 -6.80 7.63 -6.86
CA ARG A 111 -5.62 8.38 -6.39
C ARG A 111 -4.65 8.65 -7.53
N TYR A 112 -4.41 7.68 -8.40
CA TYR A 112 -3.53 7.83 -9.55
C TYR A 112 -4.01 8.92 -10.51
N TYR A 113 -5.31 8.92 -10.87
CA TYR A 113 -5.88 9.95 -11.75
C TYR A 113 -5.85 11.36 -11.16
N GLU A 114 -5.83 11.52 -9.84
CA GLU A 114 -5.68 12.84 -9.19
C GLU A 114 -4.25 13.40 -9.28
N MET A 115 -3.28 12.63 -9.73
CA MET A 115 -1.88 13.04 -9.88
C MET A 115 -1.49 13.45 -11.30
N MET A 116 -2.34 13.14 -12.29
CA MET A 116 -2.17 13.56 -13.69
C MET A 116 -2.78 14.94 -13.92
#